data_AF-A0A2R7RXG2-F1
#
_entry.id   AF-A0A2R7RXG2-F1
#
_cell.length_a   1.000
_cell.length_b   1.000
_cell.length_c   1.000
_cell.angle_alpha   90.00
_cell.angle_beta   90.00
_cell.angle_gamma   90.00
#
_symmetry.space_group_name_H-M   'P 1'
#
loop_
_entity.id
_entity.type
_entity.pdbx_description
1 polymer ?
#
loop_
_entity_poly.entity_id
_entity_poly.type
_entity_poly.pdbx_seq_one_letter_code
_entity_poly.pdbx_strand_id
1 'polypeptide(L)' 'AHDKGLCVLLVEQYYDFCEELADQYLLMQRGEIVMRGRGADMKADGVRERLAI' A
#
# COMPACT_ATOMS: atom_id res chain seq x y z
N ALA A 1 0.90 0.42 13.37
CA ALA A 1 -0.11 1.17 14.16
C ALA A 1 -0.92 0.20 15.02
N HIS A 2 -0.33 -0.30 16.10
CA HIS A 2 -0.96 -1.34 16.93
C HIS A 2 -1.23 -0.81 18.34
N ASP A 3 -2.05 0.24 18.43
CA ASP A 3 -2.65 0.65 19.71
C ASP A 3 -3.99 1.39 19.48
N LYS A 4 -5.04 0.94 20.19
CA LYS A 4 -6.38 1.57 20.34
C LYS A 4 -7.38 1.61 19.18
N GLY A 5 -7.53 0.53 18.40
CA GLY A 5 -8.73 0.34 17.53
C GLY A 5 -8.98 1.43 16.48
N LEU A 6 -7.98 2.27 16.20
CA LEU A 6 -8.04 3.31 15.19
C LEU A 6 -7.65 2.70 13.85
N CYS A 7 -8.55 2.78 12.87
CA CYS A 7 -8.23 2.48 11.48
C CYS A 7 -7.74 3.76 10.80
N VAL A 8 -6.58 3.69 10.17
CA VAL A 8 -6.01 4.81 9.39
C VAL A 8 -6.06 4.43 7.92
N LEU A 9 -6.76 5.23 7.12
CA LEU A 9 -6.63 5.19 5.66
C LEU A 9 -5.64 6.27 5.24
N LEU A 10 -4.46 5.83 4.81
CA LEU A 10 -3.44 6.69 4.24
C LEU A 10 -3.50 6.60 2.72
N VAL A 11 -3.48 7.75 2.05
CA VAL A 11 -3.31 7.86 0.59
C VAL A 11 -1.99 8.57 0.34
N GLU A 12 -1.04 7.85 -0.25
CA GLU A 12 0.34 8.32 -0.40
C GLU A 12 0.92 7.86 -1.74
N GLN A 13 1.80 8.69 -2.33
CA GLN A 13 2.48 8.38 -3.59
C GLN A 13 3.89 7.80 -3.38
N TYR A 14 4.48 8.01 -2.20
CA TYR A 14 5.78 7.47 -1.84
C TYR A 14 5.67 6.01 -1.39
N TYR A 15 6.06 5.08 -2.26
CA TYR A 15 6.01 3.63 -2.00
C TYR A 15 6.68 3.22 -0.69
N ASP A 16 7.89 3.71 -0.43
CA ASP A 16 8.71 3.30 0.70
C ASP A 16 7.98 3.58 2.04
N PHE A 17 7.18 4.65 2.12
CA PHE A 17 6.39 4.96 3.31
C PHE A 17 5.24 3.97 3.53
N CYS A 18 4.57 3.57 2.45
CA CYS A 18 3.52 2.56 2.51
C CYS A 18 4.09 1.19 2.91
N GLU A 19 5.27 0.83 2.41
CA GLU A 19 5.96 -0.43 2.75
C GLU A 19 6.30 -0.50 4.25
N GLU A 20 6.74 0.62 4.85
CA GLU A 20 7.12 0.66 6.26
C GLU A 20 5.95 0.69 7.24
N LEU A 21 4.79 1.26 6.84
CA LEU A 21 3.69 1.55 7.77
C LEU A 21 2.44 0.70 7.57
N ALA A 22 2.18 0.20 6.36
CA ALA A 22 0.88 -0.36 6.01
C ALA A 22 0.73 -1.81 6.51
N ASP A 23 -0.40 -2.10 7.16
CA ASP A 23 -0.80 -3.49 7.42
C ASP A 23 -1.40 -4.14 6.16
N GLN A 24 -2.11 -3.35 5.34
CA GLN A 24 -2.76 -3.73 4.08
C GLN A 24 -2.55 -2.61 3.05
N TYR A 25 -2.48 -2.97 1.78
CA TYR A 25 -2.35 -1.99 0.69
C TYR A 25 -3.41 -2.16 -0.38
N LEU A 26 -3.72 -1.06 -1.06
CA LEU A 26 -4.51 -0.98 -2.28
C LEU A 26 -3.73 -0.14 -3.28
N LEU A 27 -3.47 -0.66 -4.48
CA LEU A 27 -2.92 0.14 -5.57
C LEU A 27 -4.03 0.52 -6.54
N MET A 28 -4.12 1.80 -6.85
CA MET A 28 -5.09 2.35 -7.77
C MET A 28 -4.42 2.93 -9.01
N GLN A 29 -4.99 2.65 -10.19
CA GLN A 29 -4.54 3.23 -11.45
C GLN A 29 -5.77 3.58 -12.30
N ARG A 30 -5.85 4.83 -12.76
CA ARG A 30 -6.92 5.32 -13.66
C ARG A 30 -8.35 5.07 -13.17
N GLY A 31 -8.61 5.19 -11.88
CA GLY A 31 -9.96 4.96 -11.34
C GLY A 31 -10.20 3.55 -10.79
N GLU A 32 -9.28 2.61 -11.02
CA GLU A 32 -9.49 1.19 -10.72
C GLU A 32 -8.46 0.66 -9.73
N ILE A 33 -8.88 -0.26 -8.85
CA ILE A 33 -7.96 -0.98 -7.96
C ILE A 33 -7.30 -2.11 -8.76
N VAL A 34 -6.00 -1.98 -8.99
CA VAL A 34 -5.23 -2.92 -9.80
C VAL A 34 -4.49 -3.96 -8.97
N MET A 35 -4.21 -3.68 -7.69
CA MET A 35 -3.59 -4.63 -6.76
C MET A 35 -4.06 -4.40 -5.32
N ARG A 36 -4.03 -5.47 -4.52
CA ARG A 36 -4.32 -5.44 -3.08
C ARG A 36 -3.65 -6.60 -2.38
N GLY A 37 -3.22 -6.39 -1.14
CA GLY A 37 -2.55 -7.42 -0.36
C GLY A 37 -2.13 -6.94 1.03
N ARG A 38 -1.31 -7.75 1.69
CA ARG A 38 -0.72 -7.36 2.98
C ARG A 38 0.45 -6.40 2.72
N GLY A 39 0.64 -5.40 3.58
CA GLY A 39 1.76 -4.48 3.43
C GLY A 39 3.12 -5.19 3.44
N ALA A 40 3.24 -6.25 4.26
CA ALA A 40 4.43 -7.09 4.33
C ALA A 40 4.78 -7.81 3.00
N ASP A 41 3.81 -8.01 2.11
CA ASP A 41 4.00 -8.70 0.82
C ASP A 41 4.26 -7.71 -0.33
N MET A 42 4.16 -6.39 -0.10
CA MET A 42 4.23 -5.35 -1.15
C MET A 42 5.48 -5.43 -2.03
N LYS A 43 6.61 -5.85 -1.47
CA LYS A 43 7.87 -6.02 -2.21
C LYS A 43 7.84 -7.26 -3.09
N ALA A 44 7.33 -8.37 -2.57
CA ALA A 44 7.19 -9.62 -3.32
C ALA A 44 6.15 -9.46 -4.45
N ASP A 45 5.12 -8.65 -4.20
CA ASP A 45 4.05 -8.35 -5.16
C ASP A 45 4.47 -7.38 -6.28
N GLY A 46 5.70 -6.83 -6.22
CA GLY A 46 6.23 -5.93 -7.26
C GLY A 46 5.46 -4.61 -7.38
N VAL A 47 4.97 -4.09 -6.24
CA VAL A 47 4.12 -2.89 -6.22
C VAL A 47 4.88 -1.64 -6.65
N ARG A 48 6.17 -1.55 -6.33
CA ARG A 48 7.04 -0.42 -6.68
C ARG A 48 7.19 -0.26 -8.20
N GLU A 49 7.37 -1.37 -8.91
CA GLU A 49 7.55 -1.41 -10.36
C GLU A 49 6.28 -0.94 -11.08
N ARG A 50 5.10 -1.20 -10.49
CA ARG A 50 3.81 -0.78 -11.04
C ARG A 50 3.48 0.69 -10.78
N LEU A 51 4.06 1.31 -9.74
CA LEU A 51 3.92 2.75 -9.46
C LEU A 51 4.76 3.63 -10.40
N ALA A 52 5.82 3.07 -10.99
CA ALA A 52 6.72 3.80 -11.88
C ALA A 52 6.22 3.96 -13.33
N ILE A 53 4.99 3.49 -13.64
CA ILE A 53 4.39 3.44 -14.98
C ILE A 53 3.07 4.21 -15.02
#